data_AF-A0A3B9P376-F1
#
_entry.id   AF-A0A3B9P376-F1
#
_cell.length_a   1.000
_cell.length_b   1.000
_cell.length_c   1.000
_cell.angle_alpha   90.00
_cell.angle_beta   90.00
_cell.angle_gamma   90.00
#
_symmetry.space_group_name_H-M   'P 1'
#
loop_
_entity.id
_entity.type
_entity.pdbx_description
1 polymer ?
#
loop_
_entity_poly.entity_id
_entity_poly.type
_entity_poly.pdbx_seq_one_letter_code
_entity_poly.pdbx_strand_id
1 'polypeptide(L)'
;MKNRLILLIICLLGRTLAAQDRTVRLMTYNILNYRNTTSYCTGSNNNSSNKEAALETIIQAIEPDLVVLNEIGSNPNNLTYLLNNSFNTGSTTHWSMAQHTHNGFSSLVNGIAYRNDIFGITNHWSITKDVNNSNLVRLIDVVRFYYKDALLQGNSDTATFVVIAAHFKAGNTASDQSQRERETEAIIDWVDSHSYDNIMLMGDLNTYNSNEDGFQNLVAGNTFRFEDPATSIGNWHNNSSYASLHTQSTRTSGNCHSGGGLDDRFDMILCSESITEGDAQMTYSPNTYIVVGNDGNHFNNAVNSGTNYSVGSSTLSALYTLSDHLPVIADFDLEGQHLDVASTEENWTLPNPIPPGYSINNPDGYELQLYTLGGQLLWKSKDLQATIPYVAPGVYLLWKTTPQGPQTARISIR
;
A
#
# COMPACT_ATOMS: atom_id res chain seq x y z
N MET A 1 -25.86 60.60 -33.53
CA MET A 1 -24.71 59.75 -33.88
C MET A 1 -24.18 59.09 -32.62
N LYS A 2 -24.28 57.75 -32.58
CA LYS A 2 -23.58 56.76 -31.74
C LYS A 2 -23.43 57.04 -30.23
N ASN A 3 -24.41 56.57 -29.47
CA ASN A 3 -24.24 56.25 -28.05
C ASN A 3 -23.61 54.87 -27.89
N ARG A 4 -22.69 54.83 -26.91
CA ARG A 4 -21.88 53.70 -26.47
C ARG A 4 -22.74 52.64 -25.77
N LEU A 5 -22.44 51.37 -25.99
CA LEU A 5 -22.49 50.36 -24.94
C LEU A 5 -21.56 49.19 -25.33
N ILE A 6 -20.38 49.15 -24.70
CA ILE A 6 -19.51 47.98 -24.70
C ILE A 6 -20.01 47.11 -23.54
N LEU A 7 -20.60 45.96 -23.86
CA LEU A 7 -20.97 44.96 -22.87
C LEU A 7 -19.76 44.06 -22.64
N LEU A 8 -19.06 44.29 -21.53
CA LEU A 8 -17.98 43.43 -21.05
C LEU A 8 -18.63 42.24 -20.32
N ILE A 9 -18.69 41.08 -20.99
CA ILE A 9 -19.09 39.82 -20.35
C ILE A 9 -17.85 39.30 -19.61
N ILE A 10 -17.79 39.53 -18.31
CA ILE A 10 -16.86 38.86 -17.40
C ILE A 10 -17.45 37.48 -17.10
N CYS A 11 -17.02 36.46 -17.84
CA CYS A 11 -17.18 35.07 -17.43
C CYS A 11 -16.19 34.80 -16.29
N LEU A 12 -16.63 34.98 -15.05
CA LEU A 12 -15.98 34.44 -13.86
C LEU A 12 -16.21 32.91 -13.85
N LEU A 13 -15.41 32.19 -14.64
CA LEU A 13 -15.13 30.78 -14.38
C LEU A 13 -14.19 30.72 -13.18
N GLY A 14 -14.75 30.86 -11.98
CA GLY A 14 -14.05 30.49 -10.76
C GLY A 14 -13.79 28.99 -10.80
N ARG A 15 -12.57 28.59 -11.17
CA ARG A 15 -12.09 27.24 -10.85
C ARG A 15 -11.91 27.21 -9.35
N THR A 16 -12.87 26.64 -8.63
CA THR A 16 -12.62 26.22 -7.24
C THR A 16 -11.59 25.09 -7.31
N LEU A 17 -10.34 25.42 -6.99
CA LEU A 17 -9.31 24.43 -6.71
C LEU A 17 -9.68 23.79 -5.37
N ALA A 18 -10.44 22.70 -5.39
CA ALA A 18 -10.51 21.78 -4.27
C ALA A 18 -9.29 20.86 -4.37
N ALA A 19 -8.61 20.54 -3.25
CA ALA A 19 -7.77 19.36 -3.26
C ALA A 19 -8.68 18.14 -3.46
N GLN A 20 -8.19 17.20 -4.25
CA GLN A 20 -8.93 15.99 -4.58
C GLN A 20 -8.35 14.87 -3.73
N ASP A 21 -9.24 14.09 -3.13
CA ASP A 21 -8.88 12.76 -2.65
C ASP A 21 -8.14 12.02 -3.75
N ARG A 22 -7.07 11.34 -3.36
CA ARG A 22 -6.18 10.67 -4.30
C ARG A 22 -6.05 9.21 -3.91
N THR A 23 -6.50 8.33 -4.79
CA THR A 23 -6.12 6.93 -4.74
C THR A 23 -4.65 6.79 -5.13
N VAL A 24 -3.86 6.14 -4.29
CA VAL A 24 -2.46 5.80 -4.54
C VAL A 24 -2.27 4.29 -4.52
N ARG A 25 -1.41 3.79 -5.40
CA ARG A 25 -1.07 2.37 -5.48
C ARG A 25 0.27 2.10 -4.80
N LEU A 26 0.26 1.25 -3.78
CA LEU A 26 1.47 0.78 -3.12
C LEU A 26 1.81 -0.63 -3.62
N MET A 27 3.09 -0.90 -3.82
CA MET A 27 3.61 -2.18 -4.29
C MET A 27 4.73 -2.68 -3.39
N THR A 28 4.77 -3.98 -3.13
CA THR A 28 5.96 -4.66 -2.60
C THR A 28 6.45 -5.72 -3.57
N TYR A 29 7.78 -5.87 -3.70
CA TYR A 29 8.36 -6.79 -4.65
C TYR A 29 9.79 -7.23 -4.27
N ASN A 30 9.99 -8.50 -3.94
CA ASN A 30 11.33 -9.09 -3.93
C ASN A 30 11.88 -9.24 -5.36
N ILE A 31 12.99 -8.55 -5.65
CA ILE A 31 13.60 -8.52 -6.99
C ILE A 31 14.82 -9.44 -7.14
N LEU A 32 14.98 -10.43 -6.25
CA LEU A 32 15.98 -11.50 -6.28
C LEU A 32 17.43 -11.07 -6.55
N ASN A 33 18.26 -11.05 -5.51
CA ASN A 33 19.70 -10.84 -5.60
C ASN A 33 20.14 -9.74 -6.59
N TYR A 34 19.42 -8.62 -6.67
CA TYR A 34 19.68 -7.58 -7.66
C TYR A 34 21.06 -6.96 -7.42
N ARG A 35 21.95 -7.09 -8.42
CA ARG A 35 23.36 -6.66 -8.33
C ARG A 35 24.10 -7.23 -7.10
N ASN A 36 23.65 -8.38 -6.60
CA ASN A 36 24.37 -9.19 -5.62
C ASN A 36 24.88 -10.46 -6.31
N THR A 37 26.21 -10.65 -6.34
CA THR A 37 26.82 -11.82 -6.98
C THR A 37 27.22 -12.85 -5.93
N THR A 38 26.71 -14.06 -6.06
CA THR A 38 27.07 -15.23 -5.24
C THR A 38 27.70 -16.32 -6.12
N SER A 39 28.08 -17.46 -5.54
CA SER A 39 28.64 -18.59 -6.31
C SER A 39 27.65 -19.24 -7.28
N TYR A 40 26.35 -19.12 -7.01
CA TYR A 40 25.26 -19.73 -7.79
C TYR A 40 24.36 -18.69 -8.48
N CYS A 41 24.43 -17.43 -8.06
CA CYS A 41 23.73 -16.31 -8.66
C CYS A 41 24.71 -15.27 -9.21
N THR A 42 24.89 -15.25 -10.53
CA THR A 42 25.88 -14.42 -11.23
C THR A 42 25.21 -13.56 -12.31
N GLY A 43 25.95 -12.60 -12.87
CA GLY A 43 25.44 -11.80 -13.99
C GLY A 43 25.05 -12.60 -15.25
N SER A 44 25.43 -13.88 -15.36
CA SER A 44 25.03 -14.77 -16.45
C SER A 44 23.62 -15.34 -16.28
N ASN A 45 23.17 -15.54 -15.04
CA ASN A 45 21.85 -16.12 -14.75
C ASN A 45 20.94 -15.20 -13.93
N ASN A 46 21.43 -14.03 -13.52
CA ASN A 46 20.70 -12.96 -12.83
C ASN A 46 21.23 -11.58 -13.29
N ASN A 47 21.15 -11.32 -14.60
CA ASN A 47 21.74 -10.13 -15.21
C ASN A 47 21.02 -8.84 -14.76
N SER A 48 21.77 -7.89 -14.20
CA SER A 48 21.18 -6.65 -13.66
C SER A 48 20.50 -5.78 -14.72
N SER A 49 21.05 -5.69 -15.93
CA SER A 49 20.46 -4.86 -17.00
C SER A 49 19.13 -5.44 -17.49
N ASN A 50 19.03 -6.78 -17.57
CA ASN A 50 17.77 -7.44 -17.90
C ASN A 50 16.72 -7.22 -16.80
N LYS A 51 17.13 -7.27 -15.53
CA LYS A 51 16.26 -6.98 -14.39
C LYS A 51 15.80 -5.52 -14.40
N GLU A 52 16.69 -4.57 -14.70
CA GLU A 52 16.34 -3.15 -14.79
C GLU A 52 15.29 -2.89 -15.88
N ALA A 53 15.48 -3.44 -17.08
CA ALA A 53 14.53 -3.32 -18.19
C ALA A 53 13.19 -4.04 -17.91
N ALA A 54 13.24 -5.21 -17.24
CA ALA A 54 12.05 -5.91 -16.82
C ALA A 54 11.28 -5.12 -15.75
N LEU A 55 11.97 -4.56 -14.76
CA LEU A 55 11.35 -3.72 -13.73
C LEU A 55 10.74 -2.46 -14.35
N GLU A 56 11.41 -1.80 -15.31
CA GLU A 56 10.84 -0.68 -16.06
C GLU A 56 9.50 -1.06 -16.70
N THR A 57 9.45 -2.20 -17.42
CA THR A 57 8.23 -2.70 -18.06
C THR A 57 7.11 -2.95 -17.04
N ILE A 58 7.46 -3.47 -15.87
CA ILE A 58 6.51 -3.78 -14.79
C ILE A 58 5.96 -2.49 -14.15
N ILE A 59 6.83 -1.52 -13.84
CA ILE A 59 6.43 -0.23 -13.27
C ILE A 59 5.54 0.54 -14.24
N GLN A 60 5.86 0.54 -15.54
CA GLN A 60 5.02 1.16 -16.57
C GLN A 60 3.65 0.48 -16.72
N ALA A 61 3.55 -0.82 -16.46
CA ALA A 61 2.29 -1.55 -16.56
C ALA A 61 1.41 -1.45 -15.31
N ILE A 62 2.02 -1.40 -14.12
CA ILE A 62 1.31 -1.36 -12.84
C ILE A 62 0.98 0.07 -12.41
N GLU A 63 1.83 1.03 -12.79
CA GLU A 63 1.79 2.44 -12.40
C GLU A 63 1.68 2.64 -10.87
N PRO A 64 2.58 2.05 -10.05
CA PRO A 64 2.56 2.27 -8.61
C PRO A 64 3.02 3.70 -8.25
N ASP A 65 2.63 4.17 -7.07
CA ASP A 65 3.07 5.45 -6.51
C ASP A 65 4.19 5.30 -5.45
N LEU A 66 4.28 4.14 -4.81
CA LEU A 66 5.36 3.76 -3.89
C LEU A 66 5.66 2.27 -4.01
N VAL A 67 6.95 1.92 -3.99
CA VAL A 67 7.42 0.55 -4.18
C VAL A 67 8.43 0.19 -3.09
N VAL A 68 8.13 -0.85 -2.32
CA VAL A 68 9.07 -1.55 -1.46
C VAL A 68 9.75 -2.66 -2.25
N LEU A 69 11.07 -2.69 -2.23
CA LEU A 69 11.90 -3.66 -2.93
C LEU A 69 12.74 -4.44 -1.94
N ASN A 70 12.75 -5.76 -2.05
CA ASN A 70 13.66 -6.63 -1.30
C ASN A 70 14.78 -7.20 -2.18
N GLU A 71 15.83 -7.70 -1.54
CA GLU A 71 17.00 -8.32 -2.18
C GLU A 71 17.83 -7.44 -3.13
N ILE A 72 18.02 -6.18 -2.76
CA ILE A 72 19.00 -5.32 -3.42
C ILE A 72 20.38 -5.59 -2.82
N GLY A 73 21.42 -5.77 -3.64
CA GLY A 73 22.79 -5.88 -3.12
C GLY A 73 23.18 -4.65 -2.29
N SER A 74 23.95 -4.82 -1.22
CA SER A 74 24.22 -3.78 -0.20
C SER A 74 25.09 -2.58 -0.64
N ASN A 75 25.48 -2.49 -1.92
CA ASN A 75 26.17 -1.31 -2.42
C ASN A 75 25.16 -0.15 -2.60
N PRO A 76 25.37 1.02 -1.98
CA PRO A 76 24.43 2.14 -2.06
C PRO A 76 24.15 2.63 -3.50
N ASN A 77 25.09 2.42 -4.43
CA ASN A 77 24.89 2.78 -5.85
C ASN A 77 23.77 1.95 -6.51
N ASN A 78 23.41 0.79 -5.96
CA ASN A 78 22.36 -0.06 -6.51
C ASN A 78 20.99 0.63 -6.50
N LEU A 79 20.69 1.46 -5.49
CA LEU A 79 19.47 2.27 -5.48
C LEU A 79 19.49 3.32 -6.60
N THR A 80 20.63 3.95 -6.86
CA THR A 80 20.81 4.90 -7.96
C THR A 80 20.63 4.24 -9.33
N TYR A 81 21.13 3.01 -9.51
CA TYR A 81 20.93 2.26 -10.76
C TYR A 81 19.45 1.92 -10.97
N LEU A 82 18.74 1.44 -9.95
CA LEU A 82 17.29 1.20 -10.05
C LEU A 82 16.55 2.48 -10.40
N LEU A 83 16.85 3.58 -9.70
CA LEU A 83 16.21 4.86 -9.93
C LEU A 83 16.37 5.31 -11.38
N ASN A 84 17.58 5.26 -11.93
CA ASN A 84 17.86 5.80 -13.27
C ASN A 84 17.47 4.84 -14.40
N ASN A 85 17.51 3.53 -14.16
CA ASN A 85 17.35 2.52 -15.22
C ASN A 85 15.98 1.85 -15.20
N SER A 86 15.16 2.05 -14.16
CA SER A 86 13.83 1.43 -14.05
C SER A 86 12.70 2.39 -13.69
N PHE A 87 12.98 3.44 -12.91
CA PHE A 87 11.92 4.35 -12.42
C PHE A 87 11.90 5.70 -13.16
N ASN A 88 13.04 6.36 -13.32
CA ASN A 88 13.21 7.63 -14.02
C ASN A 88 13.76 7.41 -15.44
N THR A 89 13.05 6.61 -16.23
CA THR A 89 13.40 6.34 -17.63
C THR A 89 12.60 7.22 -18.60
N GLY A 90 13.08 7.36 -19.84
CA GLY A 90 12.43 8.20 -20.85
C GLY A 90 12.31 9.67 -20.41
N SER A 91 11.09 10.18 -20.31
CA SER A 91 10.79 11.54 -19.82
C SER A 91 10.41 11.58 -18.33
N THR A 92 10.37 10.44 -17.65
CA THR A 92 9.98 10.34 -16.25
C THR A 92 11.12 10.82 -15.35
N THR A 93 10.84 11.76 -14.43
CA THR A 93 11.84 12.37 -13.53
C THR A 93 11.36 12.51 -12.09
N HIS A 94 10.19 11.95 -11.80
CA HIS A 94 9.40 12.22 -10.62
C HIS A 94 9.44 11.07 -9.59
N TRP A 95 10.41 10.17 -9.70
CA TRP A 95 10.72 9.19 -8.67
C TRP A 95 11.93 9.60 -7.84
N SER A 96 11.95 9.16 -6.59
CA SER A 96 13.10 9.23 -5.70
C SER A 96 13.21 7.95 -4.87
N MET A 97 14.41 7.70 -4.34
CA MET A 97 14.65 6.60 -3.40
C MET A 97 14.68 7.17 -1.98
N ALA A 98 14.16 6.42 -1.01
CA ALA A 98 14.45 6.63 0.40
C ALA A 98 15.95 6.39 0.68
N GLN A 99 16.42 6.78 1.86
CA GLN A 99 17.83 6.66 2.20
C GLN A 99 18.29 5.20 2.19
N HIS A 100 19.49 4.93 1.66
CA HIS A 100 20.11 3.62 1.79
C HIS A 100 20.49 3.34 3.24
N THR A 101 20.10 2.18 3.76
CA THR A 101 20.47 1.68 5.08
C THR A 101 21.12 0.31 4.96
N HIS A 102 22.07 0.03 5.86
CA HIS A 102 22.80 -1.24 5.89
C HIS A 102 23.30 -1.54 7.30
N ASN A 103 23.21 -2.79 7.73
CA ASN A 103 23.64 -3.24 9.06
C ASN A 103 25.12 -3.65 9.11
N GLY A 104 25.87 -3.49 8.02
CA GLY A 104 27.31 -3.78 7.94
C GLY A 104 27.66 -5.24 7.62
N PHE A 105 26.72 -6.18 7.69
CA PHE A 105 27.00 -7.61 7.45
C PHE A 105 26.05 -8.30 6.47
N SER A 106 24.81 -7.83 6.30
CA SER A 106 23.91 -8.40 5.28
C SER A 106 24.43 -8.10 3.87
N SER A 107 24.44 -9.07 2.97
CA SER A 107 24.74 -8.83 1.54
C SER A 107 23.57 -8.19 0.79
N LEU A 108 22.37 -8.23 1.39
CA LEU A 108 21.12 -7.76 0.81
C LEU A 108 20.47 -6.70 1.70
N VAL A 109 19.85 -5.71 1.08
CA VAL A 109 19.14 -4.60 1.72
C VAL A 109 17.76 -4.43 1.09
N ASN A 110 16.90 -3.68 1.77
CA ASN A 110 15.65 -3.20 1.19
C ASN A 110 15.89 -1.88 0.45
N GLY A 111 14.93 -1.49 -0.38
CA GLY A 111 14.88 -0.17 -0.99
C GLY A 111 13.44 0.30 -1.10
N ILE A 112 13.22 1.60 -0.99
CA ILE A 112 11.89 2.19 -1.15
C ILE A 112 11.96 3.26 -2.22
N ALA A 113 11.29 3.04 -3.35
CA ALA A 113 11.10 4.03 -4.40
C ALA A 113 9.73 4.71 -4.22
N TYR A 114 9.62 6.01 -4.43
CA TYR A 114 8.36 6.74 -4.31
C TYR A 114 8.26 7.88 -5.33
N ARG A 115 7.03 8.20 -5.74
CA ARG A 115 6.71 9.38 -6.55
C ARG A 115 6.92 10.64 -5.71
N ASN A 116 7.95 11.42 -6.02
CA ASN A 116 8.39 12.58 -5.23
C ASN A 116 7.55 13.86 -5.45
N ASP A 117 6.68 13.86 -6.44
CA ASP A 117 5.63 14.85 -6.67
C ASP A 117 4.36 14.53 -5.87
N ILE A 118 4.18 13.29 -5.39
CA ILE A 118 3.04 12.86 -4.57
C ILE A 118 3.42 12.79 -3.10
N PHE A 119 4.61 12.28 -2.78
CA PHE A 119 5.03 12.07 -1.40
C PHE A 119 6.29 12.85 -1.04
N GLY A 120 6.39 13.18 0.24
CA GLY A 120 7.66 13.56 0.88
C GLY A 120 7.93 12.66 2.08
N ILE A 121 9.19 12.59 2.49
CA ILE A 121 9.62 11.86 3.68
C ILE A 121 9.76 12.85 4.84
N THR A 122 9.20 12.54 6.01
CA THR A 122 9.47 13.29 7.24
C THR A 122 10.57 12.65 8.06
N ASN A 123 10.65 11.31 8.07
CA ASN A 123 11.57 10.56 8.91
C ASN A 123 11.98 9.23 8.27
N HIS A 124 13.16 8.76 8.64
CA HIS A 124 13.70 7.45 8.28
C HIS A 124 14.39 6.87 9.51
N TRP A 125 14.03 5.64 9.88
CA TRP A 125 14.68 4.84 10.90
C TRP A 125 15.05 3.44 10.37
N SER A 126 15.85 2.72 11.14
CA SER A 126 16.17 1.33 10.88
C SER A 126 16.08 0.53 12.17
N ILE A 127 15.37 -0.60 12.14
CA ILE A 127 15.37 -1.57 13.23
C ILE A 127 16.48 -2.58 12.91
N THR A 128 17.49 -2.65 13.77
CA THR A 128 18.68 -3.50 13.57
C THR A 128 18.86 -4.54 14.67
N LYS A 129 18.06 -4.46 15.72
CA LYS A 129 18.15 -5.31 16.91
C LYS A 129 16.79 -5.80 17.35
N ASP A 130 16.79 -6.99 17.95
CA ASP A 130 15.63 -7.53 18.65
C ASP A 130 15.40 -6.85 20.00
N VAL A 131 14.30 -7.22 20.66
CA VAL A 131 13.92 -6.72 22.00
C VAL A 131 14.93 -7.06 23.10
N ASN A 132 15.83 -8.02 22.86
CA ASN A 132 16.91 -8.41 23.75
C ASN A 132 18.26 -7.76 23.36
N ASN A 133 18.25 -6.75 22.49
CA ASN A 133 19.41 -6.00 22.02
C ASN A 133 20.44 -6.84 21.24
N SER A 134 20.02 -7.99 20.68
CA SER A 134 20.80 -8.81 19.75
C SER A 134 20.57 -8.37 18.31
N ASN A 135 21.58 -8.52 17.44
CA ASN A 135 21.45 -8.10 16.04
C ASN A 135 20.44 -8.97 15.27
N LEU A 136 19.54 -8.33 14.54
CA LEU A 136 18.69 -9.00 13.56
C LEU A 136 19.52 -9.45 12.36
N VAL A 137 19.13 -10.57 11.74
CA VAL A 137 19.84 -11.12 10.57
C VAL A 137 19.76 -10.18 9.36
N ARG A 138 18.68 -9.42 9.25
CA ARG A 138 18.45 -8.39 8.26
C ARG A 138 17.86 -7.17 8.97
N LEU A 139 18.26 -5.98 8.54
CA LEU A 139 17.66 -4.76 9.06
C LEU A 139 16.28 -4.55 8.44
N ILE A 140 15.44 -3.80 9.15
CA ILE A 140 14.10 -3.42 8.70
C ILE A 140 14.09 -1.90 8.55
N ASP A 141 13.68 -1.41 7.39
CA ASP A 141 13.58 0.02 7.10
C ASP A 141 12.23 0.55 7.55
N VAL A 142 12.23 1.71 8.20
CA VAL A 142 10.99 2.36 8.62
C VAL A 142 11.00 3.79 8.12
N VAL A 143 10.08 4.14 7.22
CA VAL A 143 10.04 5.45 6.59
C VAL A 143 8.67 6.07 6.76
N ARG A 144 8.64 7.29 7.30
CA ARG A 144 7.40 8.07 7.45
C ARG A 144 7.25 9.04 6.29
N PHE A 145 6.13 8.92 5.60
CA PHE A 145 5.74 9.75 4.46
C PHE A 145 4.63 10.72 4.84
N TYR A 146 4.53 11.78 4.04
CA TYR A 146 3.37 12.67 4.00
C TYR A 146 2.93 12.89 2.56
N TYR A 147 1.62 13.06 2.37
CA TYR A 147 1.03 13.41 1.08
C TYR A 147 1.26 14.88 0.76
N LYS A 148 1.82 15.17 -0.42
CA LYS A 148 2.04 16.52 -0.96
C LYS A 148 0.75 17.04 -1.60
N ASP A 149 -0.22 17.30 -0.74
CA ASP A 149 -1.47 17.93 -1.14
C ASP A 149 -1.20 19.25 -1.90
N ALA A 150 -1.96 19.50 -2.98
CA ALA A 150 -1.79 20.70 -3.80
C ALA A 150 -2.10 22.01 -3.05
N LEU A 151 -2.88 21.93 -1.97
CA LEU A 151 -3.22 23.02 -1.07
C LEU A 151 -2.36 23.06 0.20
N LEU A 152 -1.37 22.16 0.34
CA LEU A 152 -0.48 22.11 1.50
C LEU A 152 0.28 23.44 1.68
N GLN A 153 -0.19 24.27 2.62
CA GLN A 153 0.49 25.48 3.09
C GLN A 153 1.04 25.27 4.50
N GLY A 154 2.06 26.03 4.91
CA GLY A 154 3.01 25.66 5.98
C GLY A 154 2.51 25.05 7.31
N ASN A 155 1.25 25.27 7.72
CA ASN A 155 0.65 24.73 8.95
C ASN A 155 -0.59 23.83 8.71
N SER A 156 -0.85 23.43 7.47
CA SER A 156 -2.03 22.65 7.10
C SER A 156 -1.75 21.15 7.23
N ASP A 157 -2.74 20.40 7.71
CA ASP A 157 -2.64 18.97 8.00
C ASP A 157 -2.76 18.13 6.71
N THR A 158 -2.10 16.99 6.65
CA THR A 158 -2.13 16.11 5.47
C THR A 158 -1.95 14.67 5.88
N ALA A 159 -2.46 13.75 5.06
CA ALA A 159 -2.30 12.33 5.29
C ALA A 159 -0.81 11.98 5.49
N THR A 160 -0.51 11.33 6.62
CA THR A 160 0.81 10.77 6.91
C THR A 160 0.70 9.29 7.17
N PHE A 161 1.75 8.54 6.80
CA PHE A 161 1.78 7.10 6.98
C PHE A 161 3.21 6.59 7.12
N VAL A 162 3.35 5.45 7.76
CA VAL A 162 4.62 4.75 7.95
C VAL A 162 4.66 3.51 7.08
N VAL A 163 5.74 3.34 6.34
CA VAL A 163 6.07 2.09 5.64
C VAL A 163 7.21 1.40 6.37
N ILE A 164 6.95 0.20 6.84
CA ILE A 164 7.92 -0.74 7.40
C ILE A 164 8.27 -1.73 6.29
N ALA A 165 9.46 -1.60 5.71
CA ALA A 165 9.97 -2.47 4.66
C ALA A 165 10.81 -3.60 5.27
N ALA A 166 10.35 -4.83 5.12
CA ALA A 166 10.96 -6.00 5.75
C ALA A 166 11.34 -7.09 4.73
N HIS A 167 12.41 -7.82 5.03
CA HIS A 167 12.76 -9.06 4.35
C HIS A 167 13.13 -10.07 5.44
N PHE A 168 12.15 -10.79 5.97
CA PHE A 168 12.35 -11.67 7.12
C PHE A 168 13.22 -12.88 6.79
N LYS A 169 13.81 -13.50 7.82
CA LYS A 169 14.67 -14.69 7.67
C LYS A 169 14.02 -15.75 6.78
N ALA A 170 14.66 -16.06 5.65
CA ALA A 170 14.25 -17.15 4.77
C ALA A 170 14.51 -18.54 5.37
N GLY A 171 13.86 -19.57 4.84
CA GLY A 171 14.01 -20.97 5.26
C GLY A 171 12.87 -21.46 6.16
N ASN A 172 12.75 -22.78 6.30
CA ASN A 172 11.60 -23.44 6.93
C ASN A 172 11.94 -24.21 8.21
N THR A 173 13.14 -24.05 8.76
CA THR A 173 13.54 -24.71 10.01
C THR A 173 12.98 -23.95 11.22
N ALA A 174 12.92 -24.62 12.38
CA ALA A 174 12.54 -23.96 13.64
C ALA A 174 13.48 -22.79 14.01
N SER A 175 14.77 -22.88 13.64
CA SER A 175 15.70 -21.77 13.85
C SER A 175 15.40 -20.58 12.93
N ASP A 176 14.87 -20.81 11.72
CA ASP A 176 14.48 -19.73 10.81
C ASP A 176 13.22 -19.05 11.35
N GLN A 177 12.23 -19.83 11.78
CA GLN A 177 11.00 -19.34 12.40
C GLN A 177 11.30 -18.47 13.64
N SER A 178 12.21 -18.91 14.52
CA SER A 178 12.61 -18.12 15.70
C SER A 178 13.36 -16.82 15.34
N GLN A 179 14.05 -16.75 14.20
CA GLN A 179 14.61 -15.47 13.74
C GLN A 179 13.51 -14.52 13.26
N ARG A 180 12.51 -15.03 12.53
CA ARG A 180 11.35 -14.24 12.11
C ARG A 180 10.55 -13.73 13.30
N GLU A 181 10.35 -14.58 14.31
CA GLU A 181 9.76 -14.19 15.59
C GLU A 181 10.46 -12.96 16.19
N ARG A 182 11.79 -12.99 16.33
CA ARG A 182 12.57 -11.83 16.81
C ARG A 182 12.42 -10.58 15.94
N GLU A 183 12.37 -10.73 14.62
CA GLU A 183 12.17 -9.63 13.69
C GLU A 183 10.79 -8.98 13.88
N THR A 184 9.75 -9.79 14.09
CA THR A 184 8.38 -9.32 14.31
C THR A 184 8.17 -8.71 15.69
N GLU A 185 8.76 -9.26 16.75
CA GLU A 185 8.76 -8.64 18.09
C GLU A 185 9.41 -7.25 18.06
N ALA A 186 10.52 -7.10 17.33
CA ALA A 186 11.19 -5.82 17.18
C ALA A 186 10.35 -4.78 16.42
N ILE A 187 9.56 -5.22 15.44
CA ILE A 187 8.59 -4.35 14.75
C ILE A 187 7.51 -3.89 15.72
N ILE A 188 6.91 -4.80 16.49
CA ILE A 188 5.84 -4.46 17.43
C ILE A 188 6.35 -3.52 18.53
N ASP A 189 7.54 -3.77 19.09
CA ASP A 189 8.18 -2.87 20.06
C ASP A 189 8.39 -1.45 19.48
N TRP A 190 8.83 -1.36 18.21
CA TRP A 190 8.98 -0.08 17.53
C TRP A 190 7.63 0.63 17.31
N VAL A 191 6.59 -0.12 16.91
CA VAL A 191 5.24 0.43 16.68
C VAL A 191 4.67 0.98 18.00
N ASP A 192 4.72 0.18 19.06
CA ASP A 192 4.24 0.56 20.39
C ASP A 192 4.98 1.80 20.94
N SER A 193 6.27 1.96 20.63
CA SER A 193 7.05 3.11 21.09
C SER A 193 6.79 4.42 20.32
N HIS A 194 6.15 4.36 19.15
CA HIS A 194 5.92 5.54 18.30
C HIS A 194 4.44 5.94 18.17
N SER A 195 3.51 5.00 18.32
CA SER A 195 2.05 5.24 18.31
C SER A 195 1.56 6.03 17.09
N TYR A 196 2.00 5.67 15.88
CA TYR A 196 1.47 6.22 14.64
C TYR A 196 0.18 5.49 14.21
N ASP A 197 -0.76 6.19 13.59
CA ASP A 197 -2.04 5.61 13.18
C ASP A 197 -1.92 4.76 11.91
N ASN A 198 -1.48 5.37 10.80
CA ASN A 198 -1.34 4.69 9.52
C ASN A 198 0.03 4.01 9.41
N ILE A 199 0.06 2.70 9.58
CA ILE A 199 1.28 1.89 9.48
C ILE A 199 1.04 0.75 8.50
N MET A 200 1.98 0.53 7.58
CA MET A 200 1.98 -0.61 6.68
C MET A 200 3.27 -1.40 6.83
N LEU A 201 3.16 -2.72 6.92
CA LEU A 201 4.28 -3.66 6.82
C LEU A 201 4.27 -4.27 5.42
N MET A 202 5.35 -4.07 4.68
CA MET A 202 5.47 -4.43 3.27
C MET A 202 6.77 -5.19 3.02
N GLY A 203 6.69 -6.31 2.30
CA GLY A 203 7.90 -7.05 1.93
C GLY A 203 7.71 -8.55 1.82
N ASP A 204 8.82 -9.23 1.56
CA ASP A 204 8.97 -10.68 1.67
C ASP A 204 9.10 -11.10 3.15
N LEU A 205 7.99 -11.61 3.70
CA LEU A 205 7.90 -12.03 5.09
C LEU A 205 8.33 -13.49 5.31
N ASN A 206 8.69 -14.24 4.26
CA ASN A 206 9.19 -15.62 4.33
C ASN A 206 8.38 -16.57 5.26
N THR A 207 7.10 -16.28 5.46
CA THR A 207 6.22 -17.00 6.40
C THR A 207 5.36 -18.00 5.64
N TYR A 208 5.37 -19.27 6.06
CA TYR A 208 4.71 -20.36 5.34
C TYR A 208 3.23 -20.50 5.69
N ASN A 209 2.84 -20.11 6.90
CA ASN A 209 1.48 -20.17 7.38
C ASN A 209 1.26 -19.16 8.52
N SER A 210 0.00 -18.79 8.72
CA SER A 210 -0.36 -17.79 9.73
C SER A 210 -0.13 -18.23 11.17
N ASN A 211 -0.01 -19.53 11.48
CA ASN A 211 0.18 -20.01 12.86
C ASN A 211 1.63 -19.94 13.34
N GLU A 212 2.56 -19.48 12.49
CA GLU A 212 3.93 -19.23 12.93
C GLU A 212 3.95 -18.13 13.99
N ASP A 213 4.66 -18.34 15.09
CA ASP A 213 4.68 -17.42 16.24
C ASP A 213 5.04 -15.99 15.83
N GLY A 214 6.01 -15.81 14.92
CA GLY A 214 6.35 -14.50 14.38
C GLY A 214 5.21 -13.83 13.62
N PHE A 215 4.45 -14.59 12.82
CA PHE A 215 3.29 -14.02 12.14
C PHE A 215 2.17 -13.68 13.13
N GLN A 216 1.97 -14.49 14.17
CA GLN A 216 1.00 -14.22 15.22
C GLN A 216 1.33 -12.94 16.01
N ASN A 217 2.62 -12.62 16.22
CA ASN A 217 3.02 -11.33 16.80
C ASN A 217 2.47 -10.14 15.99
N LEU A 218 2.39 -10.28 14.66
CA LEU A 218 1.91 -9.22 13.78
C LEU A 218 0.39 -9.08 13.78
N VAL A 219 -0.37 -10.18 13.76
CA VAL A 219 -1.83 -10.14 13.49
C VAL A 219 -2.70 -10.43 14.70
N ALA A 220 -2.12 -10.95 15.79
CA ALA A 220 -2.84 -11.33 17.01
C ALA A 220 -2.31 -10.60 18.26
N GLY A 221 -1.59 -9.49 18.07
CA GLY A 221 -1.07 -8.67 19.16
C GLY A 221 -2.16 -7.98 19.99
N ASN A 222 -1.87 -7.75 21.27
CA ASN A 222 -2.81 -7.13 22.21
C ASN A 222 -2.72 -5.58 22.23
N THR A 223 -1.53 -5.03 21.98
CA THR A 223 -1.27 -3.58 21.98
C THR A 223 -1.50 -3.00 20.59
N PHE A 224 -1.00 -3.70 19.58
CA PHE A 224 -1.16 -3.40 18.17
C PHE A 224 -1.33 -4.71 17.40
N ARG A 225 -2.12 -4.68 16.32
CA ARG A 225 -2.15 -5.75 15.32
C ARG A 225 -2.27 -5.13 13.94
N PHE A 226 -1.61 -5.76 12.98
CA PHE A 226 -1.86 -5.53 11.57
C PHE A 226 -3.07 -6.33 11.11
N GLU A 227 -3.86 -5.72 10.25
CA GLU A 227 -4.88 -6.35 9.44
C GLU A 227 -4.26 -6.86 8.13
N ASP A 228 -4.74 -8.00 7.65
CA ASP A 228 -4.42 -8.55 6.34
C ASP A 228 -5.51 -8.12 5.34
N PRO A 229 -5.25 -7.19 4.39
CA PRO A 229 -6.24 -6.76 3.41
C PRO A 229 -6.72 -7.90 2.51
N ALA A 230 -5.94 -8.97 2.34
CA ALA A 230 -6.38 -10.16 1.62
C ALA A 230 -7.36 -11.01 2.43
N THR A 231 -7.48 -10.77 3.74
CA THR A 231 -8.31 -11.52 4.70
C THR A 231 -8.04 -13.03 4.67
N SER A 232 -6.77 -13.41 4.51
CA SER A 232 -6.40 -14.75 4.09
C SER A 232 -5.47 -15.44 5.09
N ILE A 233 -5.96 -15.61 6.32
CA ILE A 233 -5.27 -16.36 7.37
C ILE A 233 -5.32 -17.87 7.04
N GLY A 234 -4.18 -18.56 7.15
CA GLY A 234 -4.11 -20.01 7.13
C GLY A 234 -2.77 -20.57 6.64
N ASN A 235 -2.81 -21.77 6.05
CA ASN A 235 -1.61 -22.47 5.59
C ASN A 235 -1.41 -22.28 4.07
N TRP A 236 -0.57 -21.32 3.71
CA TRP A 236 -0.34 -20.92 2.32
C TRP A 236 0.55 -21.91 1.58
N HIS A 237 1.52 -22.51 2.27
CA HIS A 237 2.51 -23.36 1.64
C HIS A 237 1.90 -24.59 0.94
N ASN A 238 2.22 -24.72 -0.35
CA ASN A 238 1.82 -25.83 -1.22
C ASN A 238 0.33 -26.17 -1.09
N ASN A 239 -0.50 -25.13 -1.03
CA ASN A 239 -1.94 -25.27 -0.84
C ASN A 239 -2.72 -24.54 -1.93
N SER A 240 -3.31 -25.31 -2.85
CA SER A 240 -4.08 -24.77 -3.97
C SER A 240 -5.28 -23.88 -3.57
N SER A 241 -5.75 -23.97 -2.32
CA SER A 241 -6.82 -23.07 -1.82
C SER A 241 -6.38 -21.60 -1.76
N TYR A 242 -5.07 -21.36 -1.71
CA TYR A 242 -4.44 -20.04 -1.69
C TYR A 242 -3.74 -19.70 -3.01
N ALA A 243 -3.99 -20.48 -4.08
CA ALA A 243 -3.28 -20.36 -5.35
C ALA A 243 -3.26 -18.95 -5.94
N SER A 244 -4.35 -18.19 -5.79
CA SER A 244 -4.46 -16.80 -6.28
C SER A 244 -3.64 -15.79 -5.47
N LEU A 245 -3.09 -16.19 -4.33
CA LEU A 245 -2.30 -15.36 -3.42
C LEU A 245 -0.83 -15.77 -3.36
N HIS A 246 -0.43 -16.84 -4.05
CA HIS A 246 0.97 -17.23 -4.08
C HIS A 246 1.82 -16.22 -4.85
N THR A 247 2.96 -15.87 -4.29
CA THR A 247 3.91 -14.89 -4.81
C THR A 247 5.20 -15.56 -5.24
N GLN A 248 5.55 -16.74 -4.73
CA GLN A 248 6.75 -17.49 -5.09
C GLN A 248 6.38 -18.97 -5.36
N SER A 249 7.04 -19.68 -6.28
CA SER A 249 8.01 -19.22 -7.28
C SER A 249 7.40 -19.02 -8.67
N THR A 250 7.86 -18.00 -9.42
CA THR A 250 7.48 -17.80 -10.83
C THR A 250 7.91 -18.93 -11.77
N ARG A 251 8.68 -19.91 -11.28
CA ARG A 251 9.22 -21.03 -12.06
C ARG A 251 9.31 -22.32 -11.25
N THR A 252 9.29 -23.45 -11.96
CA THR A 252 9.39 -24.79 -11.35
C THR A 252 10.81 -25.18 -10.96
N SER A 253 11.83 -24.59 -11.60
CA SER A 253 13.25 -24.88 -11.31
C SER A 253 14.13 -23.66 -11.55
N GLY A 254 15.22 -23.54 -10.79
CA GLY A 254 16.21 -22.49 -10.94
C GLY A 254 17.49 -22.79 -10.19
N ASN A 255 18.57 -22.06 -10.51
CA ASN A 255 19.84 -22.13 -9.79
C ASN A 255 20.05 -20.89 -8.90
N CYS A 256 19.99 -19.68 -9.48
CA CYS A 256 19.88 -18.44 -8.69
C CYS A 256 18.48 -18.28 -8.06
N HIS A 257 17.46 -18.69 -8.80
CA HIS A 257 16.05 -18.50 -8.49
C HIS A 257 15.51 -19.74 -7.76
N SER A 258 14.59 -19.54 -6.82
CA SER A 258 13.84 -20.62 -6.19
C SER A 258 13.00 -21.36 -7.24
N GLY A 259 12.86 -22.68 -7.07
CA GLY A 259 11.97 -23.53 -7.88
C GLY A 259 10.63 -23.78 -7.17
N GLY A 260 9.89 -24.80 -7.60
CA GLY A 260 8.61 -25.21 -6.97
C GLY A 260 7.37 -24.82 -7.76
N GLY A 261 7.39 -23.67 -8.44
CA GLY A 261 6.20 -23.07 -9.06
C GLY A 261 5.42 -22.23 -8.04
N LEU A 262 4.30 -21.60 -8.42
CA LEU A 262 3.60 -20.66 -7.54
C LEU A 262 2.85 -21.40 -6.41
N ASP A 263 3.51 -21.59 -5.27
CA ASP A 263 3.05 -22.44 -4.17
C ASP A 263 3.23 -21.84 -2.76
N ASP A 264 3.76 -20.62 -2.65
CA ASP A 264 3.95 -19.91 -1.39
C ASP A 264 3.47 -18.44 -1.45
N ARG A 265 2.89 -17.94 -0.35
CA ARG A 265 2.53 -16.53 -0.15
C ARG A 265 3.54 -15.88 0.80
N PHE A 266 4.62 -15.32 0.26
CA PHE A 266 5.66 -14.69 1.08
C PHE A 266 5.60 -13.16 1.05
N ASP A 267 5.23 -12.58 -0.08
CA ASP A 267 5.19 -11.13 -0.23
C ASP A 267 3.84 -10.61 0.24
N MET A 268 3.82 -9.67 1.18
CA MET A 268 2.59 -9.16 1.77
C MET A 268 2.63 -7.65 1.97
N ILE A 269 1.44 -7.05 1.92
CA ILE A 269 1.14 -5.71 2.43
C ILE A 269 0.14 -5.92 3.57
N LEU A 270 0.57 -5.71 4.80
CA LEU A 270 -0.30 -5.67 5.98
C LEU A 270 -0.45 -4.20 6.42
N CYS A 271 -1.58 -3.81 6.99
CA CYS A 271 -1.84 -2.43 7.39
C CYS A 271 -2.47 -2.34 8.79
N SER A 272 -2.36 -1.18 9.44
CA SER A 272 -3.01 -0.94 10.72
C SER A 272 -4.54 -0.90 10.59
N GLU A 273 -5.22 -1.17 11.70
CA GLU A 273 -6.69 -1.06 11.81
C GLU A 273 -7.18 0.33 11.34
N SER A 274 -6.48 1.41 11.70
CA SER A 274 -6.80 2.78 11.27
C SER A 274 -6.87 2.95 9.74
N ILE A 275 -6.06 2.21 8.97
CA ILE A 275 -6.12 2.24 7.50
C ILE A 275 -7.36 1.47 6.99
N THR A 276 -7.74 0.38 7.64
CA THR A 276 -8.93 -0.40 7.23
C THR A 276 -10.24 0.28 7.64
N GLU A 277 -10.23 1.03 8.75
CA GLU A 277 -11.39 1.78 9.25
C GLU A 277 -11.49 3.18 8.62
N GLY A 278 -10.36 3.72 8.17
CA GLY A 278 -10.26 5.02 7.50
C GLY A 278 -10.11 6.20 8.46
N ASP A 279 -9.59 5.97 9.66
CA ASP A 279 -9.65 6.92 10.77
C ASP A 279 -8.58 8.03 10.73
N ALA A 280 -7.63 7.96 9.80
CA ALA A 280 -6.48 8.87 9.76
C ALA A 280 -6.13 9.34 8.34
N GLN A 281 -7.11 9.79 7.55
CA GLN A 281 -6.91 10.36 6.20
C GLN A 281 -6.29 9.43 5.15
N MET A 282 -6.13 8.15 5.48
CA MET A 282 -5.72 7.10 4.56
C MET A 282 -6.65 5.92 4.77
N THR A 283 -7.18 5.37 3.68
CA THR A 283 -8.12 4.24 3.76
C THR A 283 -7.76 3.20 2.70
N TYR A 284 -7.70 1.92 3.07
CA TYR A 284 -7.54 0.85 2.09
C TYR A 284 -8.74 0.81 1.13
N SER A 285 -8.49 0.79 -0.17
CA SER A 285 -9.52 0.65 -1.19
C SER A 285 -9.88 -0.83 -1.36
N PRO A 286 -11.11 -1.28 -1.00
CA PRO A 286 -11.43 -2.71 -0.97
C PRO A 286 -11.27 -3.41 -2.33
N ASN A 287 -10.87 -4.69 -2.29
CA ASN A 287 -10.67 -5.56 -3.47
C ASN A 287 -9.54 -5.14 -4.43
N THR A 288 -8.59 -4.33 -3.94
CA THR A 288 -7.43 -3.90 -4.73
C THR A 288 -6.13 -4.64 -4.35
N TYR A 289 -6.20 -5.55 -3.37
CA TYR A 289 -5.08 -6.42 -3.02
C TYR A 289 -4.89 -7.47 -4.12
N ILE A 290 -3.83 -7.36 -4.91
CA ILE A 290 -3.61 -8.19 -6.11
C ILE A 290 -2.17 -8.68 -6.12
N VAL A 291 -1.98 -9.99 -6.37
CA VAL A 291 -0.68 -10.55 -6.75
C VAL A 291 -0.56 -10.48 -8.27
N VAL A 292 0.20 -9.51 -8.76
CA VAL A 292 0.23 -9.19 -10.20
C VAL A 292 0.94 -10.30 -10.97
N GLY A 293 0.28 -10.82 -12.00
CA GLY A 293 0.79 -11.93 -12.80
C GLY A 293 0.31 -13.31 -12.34
N ASN A 294 -0.35 -13.40 -11.18
CA ASN A 294 -0.96 -14.64 -10.72
C ASN A 294 -2.45 -14.67 -11.10
N ASP A 295 -2.85 -15.66 -11.91
CA ASP A 295 -4.24 -15.88 -12.32
C ASP A 295 -4.95 -16.97 -11.48
N GLY A 296 -4.25 -17.53 -10.49
CA GLY A 296 -4.71 -18.65 -9.66
C GLY A 296 -4.62 -20.04 -10.32
N ASN A 297 -4.19 -20.15 -11.58
CA ASN A 297 -4.18 -21.41 -12.34
C ASN A 297 -2.78 -22.03 -12.47
N HIS A 298 -1.75 -21.38 -11.96
CA HIS A 298 -0.35 -21.79 -12.08
C HIS A 298 0.23 -22.37 -10.78
N PHE A 299 -0.63 -22.89 -9.90
CA PHE A 299 -0.20 -23.62 -8.69
C PHE A 299 0.80 -24.72 -9.05
N ASN A 300 1.97 -24.76 -8.39
CA ASN A 300 3.08 -25.67 -8.66
C ASN A 300 3.60 -25.64 -10.12
N ASN A 301 3.32 -24.57 -10.86
CA ASN A 301 3.77 -24.36 -12.23
C ASN A 301 4.50 -23.02 -12.37
N ALA A 302 5.26 -22.88 -13.47
CA ALA A 302 5.83 -21.59 -13.83
C ALA A 302 4.72 -20.61 -14.23
N VAL A 303 4.87 -19.33 -13.89
CA VAL A 303 3.86 -18.29 -14.15
C VAL A 303 3.54 -18.10 -15.64
N ASN A 304 4.46 -18.52 -16.51
CA ASN A 304 4.34 -18.47 -17.97
C ASN A 304 4.10 -19.86 -18.60
N SER A 305 3.74 -20.88 -17.81
CA SER A 305 3.42 -22.20 -18.32
C SER A 305 2.06 -22.21 -19.01
N GLY A 306 2.00 -22.57 -20.30
CA GLY A 306 0.74 -22.57 -21.03
C GLY A 306 0.23 -21.15 -21.26
N THR A 307 -0.87 -20.78 -20.63
CA THR A 307 -1.56 -19.51 -20.89
C THR A 307 -1.89 -18.79 -19.60
N ASN A 308 -1.44 -17.55 -19.50
CA ASN A 308 -1.73 -16.64 -18.40
C ASN A 308 -2.14 -15.28 -19.00
N TYR A 309 -3.37 -14.85 -18.68
CA TYR A 309 -3.95 -13.60 -19.17
C TYR A 309 -4.15 -12.55 -18.08
N SER A 310 -3.61 -12.75 -16.88
CA SER A 310 -3.77 -11.77 -15.79
C SER A 310 -3.08 -10.44 -16.09
N VAL A 311 -2.08 -10.45 -16.99
CA VAL A 311 -1.36 -9.26 -17.48
C VAL A 311 -1.00 -9.42 -18.96
N GLY A 312 -0.56 -8.33 -19.59
CA GLY A 312 -0.04 -8.37 -20.96
C GLY A 312 1.19 -9.27 -21.10
N SER A 313 1.41 -9.85 -22.28
CA SER A 313 2.50 -10.81 -22.51
C SER A 313 3.90 -10.23 -22.27
N SER A 314 4.10 -8.92 -22.53
CA SER A 314 5.35 -8.22 -22.21
C SER A 314 5.58 -8.15 -20.70
N THR A 315 4.55 -7.77 -19.94
CA THR A 315 4.59 -7.72 -18.47
C THR A 315 4.79 -9.11 -17.88
N LEU A 316 4.10 -10.14 -18.37
CA LEU A 316 4.30 -11.52 -17.92
C LEU A 316 5.74 -12.02 -18.13
N SER A 317 6.31 -11.71 -19.31
CA SER A 317 7.70 -12.05 -19.63
C SER A 317 8.69 -11.29 -18.73
N ALA A 318 8.38 -10.03 -18.42
CA ALA A 318 9.17 -9.21 -17.51
C ALA A 318 9.12 -9.75 -16.07
N LEU A 319 7.93 -10.14 -15.57
CA LEU A 319 7.77 -10.76 -14.25
C LEU A 319 8.63 -12.02 -14.12
N TYR A 320 8.54 -12.93 -15.10
CA TYR A 320 9.38 -14.14 -15.13
C TYR A 320 10.88 -13.83 -15.23
N THR A 321 11.26 -12.79 -15.98
CA THR A 321 12.67 -12.39 -16.15
C THR A 321 13.25 -11.77 -14.88
N LEU A 322 12.45 -10.97 -14.17
CA LEU A 322 12.93 -10.17 -13.06
C LEU A 322 13.18 -11.00 -11.80
N SER A 323 12.24 -11.86 -11.40
CA SER A 323 12.31 -12.50 -10.08
C SER A 323 11.64 -13.87 -10.04
N ASP A 324 12.02 -14.69 -9.06
CA ASP A 324 11.21 -15.82 -8.59
C ASP A 324 9.98 -15.39 -7.80
N HIS A 325 9.85 -14.11 -7.44
CA HIS A 325 8.64 -13.56 -6.80
C HIS A 325 7.73 -12.83 -7.80
N LEU A 326 6.49 -12.59 -7.38
CA LEU A 326 5.53 -11.70 -8.03
C LEU A 326 5.25 -10.47 -7.14
N PRO A 327 5.04 -9.28 -7.72
CA PRO A 327 4.71 -8.10 -6.94
C PRO A 327 3.28 -8.18 -6.38
N VAL A 328 3.13 -7.69 -5.16
CA VAL A 328 1.83 -7.49 -4.52
C VAL A 328 1.50 -6.02 -4.50
N ILE A 329 0.29 -5.66 -4.91
CA ILE A 329 -0.21 -4.29 -4.91
C ILE A 329 -1.46 -4.17 -4.05
N ALA A 330 -1.69 -2.96 -3.52
CA ALA A 330 -2.94 -2.53 -2.92
C ALA A 330 -3.12 -1.03 -3.14
N ASP A 331 -4.35 -0.60 -3.34
CA ASP A 331 -4.70 0.82 -3.51
C ASP A 331 -5.22 1.39 -2.19
N PHE A 332 -4.90 2.66 -1.95
CA PHE A 332 -5.26 3.39 -0.75
C PHE A 332 -5.73 4.78 -1.11
N ASP A 333 -6.88 5.19 -0.58
CA ASP A 333 -7.43 6.52 -0.76
C ASP A 333 -6.84 7.46 0.30
N LEU A 334 -6.19 8.52 -0.16
CA LEU A 334 -5.69 9.61 0.67
C LEU A 334 -6.67 10.77 0.60
N GLU A 335 -7.08 11.25 1.77
CA GLU A 335 -7.94 12.42 1.88
C GLU A 335 -7.13 13.68 1.62
N GLY A 336 -7.61 14.48 0.66
CA GLY A 336 -7.03 15.77 0.36
C GLY A 336 -7.57 16.85 1.30
N GLN A 337 -6.89 17.99 1.37
CA GLN A 337 -7.43 19.15 2.07
C GLN A 337 -8.64 19.72 1.33
N HIS A 338 -9.80 19.67 1.97
CA HIS A 338 -10.96 20.42 1.48
C HIS A 338 -10.92 21.86 2.01
N LEU A 339 -11.14 22.83 1.13
CA LEU A 339 -11.41 24.21 1.55
C LEU A 339 -12.82 24.27 2.12
N ASP A 340 -12.98 23.85 3.37
CA ASP A 340 -14.29 23.91 4.02
C ASP A 340 -14.62 25.32 4.50
N VAL A 341 -15.85 25.73 4.18
CA VAL A 341 -16.53 26.81 4.92
C VAL A 341 -16.89 26.23 6.28
N ALA A 342 -16.01 26.43 7.27
CA ALA A 342 -16.20 26.14 8.70
C ALA A 342 -17.49 25.36 9.02
N SER A 343 -17.49 24.04 8.80
CA SER A 343 -18.51 23.16 9.36
C SER A 343 -18.21 23.02 10.85
N THR A 344 -19.24 23.14 11.68
CA THR A 344 -19.12 22.75 13.09
C THR A 344 -19.42 21.28 13.14
N GLU A 345 -18.44 20.46 13.52
CA GLU A 345 -18.62 19.03 13.80
C GLU A 345 -19.83 18.86 14.73
N GLU A 346 -20.91 18.26 14.23
CA GLU A 346 -21.95 17.75 15.12
C GLU A 346 -21.41 16.45 15.72
N ASN A 347 -21.63 16.21 17.02
CA ASN A 347 -21.36 14.90 17.62
C ASN A 347 -22.39 13.90 17.09
N TRP A 348 -22.18 13.39 15.88
CA TRP A 348 -22.94 12.31 15.30
C TRP A 348 -22.73 11.04 16.12
N THR A 349 -23.81 10.45 16.63
CA THR A 349 -23.79 9.09 17.21
C THR A 349 -24.31 8.13 16.16
N LEU A 350 -23.43 7.78 15.23
CA LEU A 350 -23.72 6.84 14.15
C LEU A 350 -22.92 5.55 14.36
N PRO A 351 -23.52 4.36 14.12
CA PRO A 351 -22.73 3.15 14.00
C PRO A 351 -21.84 3.25 12.76
N ASN A 352 -20.56 2.92 12.91
CA ASN A 352 -19.62 2.79 11.81
C ASN A 352 -19.01 1.38 11.88
N PRO A 353 -19.27 0.50 10.89
CA PRO A 353 -20.06 0.72 9.68
C PRO A 353 -21.56 0.85 9.94
N ILE A 354 -22.24 1.59 9.07
CA ILE A 354 -23.69 1.73 9.04
C ILE A 354 -24.32 0.40 8.56
N PRO A 355 -25.23 -0.22 9.34
CA PRO A 355 -25.93 -1.42 8.91
C PRO A 355 -26.96 -1.13 7.80
N PRO A 356 -27.25 -2.08 6.91
CA PRO A 356 -28.28 -1.92 5.89
C PRO A 356 -29.63 -1.55 6.49
N GLY A 357 -30.26 -0.49 5.96
CA GLY A 357 -31.54 0.01 6.45
C GLY A 357 -31.47 0.81 7.76
N TYR A 358 -30.27 1.22 8.21
CA TYR A 358 -30.13 2.13 9.34
C TYR A 358 -30.92 3.42 9.12
N SER A 359 -31.65 3.85 10.16
CA SER A 359 -32.45 5.07 10.12
C SER A 359 -31.87 6.12 11.05
N ILE A 360 -31.53 7.27 10.47
CA ILE A 360 -31.02 8.43 11.19
C ILE A 360 -32.20 9.14 11.86
N ASN A 361 -32.08 9.40 13.16
CA ASN A 361 -33.00 10.27 13.87
C ASN A 361 -32.68 11.74 13.54
N ASN A 362 -33.63 12.42 12.90
CA ASN A 362 -33.49 13.80 12.43
C ASN A 362 -34.65 14.65 13.01
N PRO A 363 -34.70 14.84 14.34
CA PRO A 363 -35.86 15.40 15.03
C PRO A 363 -36.20 16.83 14.58
N ASP A 364 -35.21 17.56 14.07
CA ASP A 364 -35.36 18.94 13.62
C ASP A 364 -35.77 19.06 12.13
N GLY A 365 -35.86 17.95 11.40
CA GLY A 365 -36.24 17.94 9.98
C GLY A 365 -35.24 18.68 9.08
N TYR A 366 -33.97 18.73 9.49
CA TYR A 366 -32.90 19.33 8.68
C TYR A 366 -32.64 18.52 7.42
N GLU A 367 -32.09 19.17 6.39
CA GLU A 367 -31.80 18.48 5.13
C GLU A 367 -30.59 17.58 5.30
N LEU A 368 -30.82 16.27 5.21
CA LEU A 368 -29.80 15.24 5.11
C LEU A 368 -29.46 14.99 3.65
N GLN A 369 -28.18 14.78 3.35
CA GLN A 369 -27.69 14.47 2.01
C GLN A 369 -26.56 13.43 2.11
N LEU A 370 -26.50 12.47 1.20
CA LEU A 370 -25.45 11.47 1.12
C LEU A 370 -24.66 11.68 -0.16
N TYR A 371 -23.34 11.81 -0.05
CA TYR A 371 -22.42 12.00 -1.17
C TYR A 371 -21.40 10.86 -1.25
N THR A 372 -20.95 10.51 -2.45
CA THR A 372 -19.68 9.81 -2.63
C THR A 372 -18.53 10.73 -2.20
N LEU A 373 -17.35 10.17 -1.89
CA LEU A 373 -16.12 10.98 -1.69
C LEU A 373 -15.79 11.88 -2.89
N GLY A 374 -16.09 11.45 -4.12
CA GLY A 374 -15.97 12.27 -5.34
C GLY A 374 -16.99 13.41 -5.48
N GLY A 375 -17.81 13.70 -4.46
CA GLY A 375 -18.78 14.81 -4.46
C GLY A 375 -20.10 14.55 -5.21
N GLN A 376 -20.33 13.33 -5.71
CA GLN A 376 -21.61 12.97 -6.32
C GLN A 376 -22.70 12.79 -5.25
N LEU A 377 -23.78 13.58 -5.34
CA LEU A 377 -24.97 13.41 -4.51
C LEU A 377 -25.69 12.11 -4.87
N LEU A 378 -25.88 11.23 -3.89
CA LEU A 378 -26.59 9.95 -4.02
C LEU A 378 -27.99 9.98 -3.46
N TRP A 379 -28.21 10.72 -2.37
CA TRP A 379 -29.49 10.74 -1.67
C TRP A 379 -29.69 12.01 -0.86
N LYS A 380 -30.95 12.35 -0.58
CA LYS A 380 -31.32 13.43 0.33
C LYS A 380 -32.67 13.16 1.01
N SER A 381 -32.84 13.63 2.24
CA SER A 381 -34.12 13.54 2.98
C SER A 381 -34.27 14.69 3.98
N LYS A 382 -35.52 14.99 4.34
CA LYS A 382 -35.90 15.85 5.49
C LYS A 382 -36.80 15.10 6.48
N ASP A 383 -36.91 13.79 6.31
CA ASP A 383 -37.76 12.96 7.16
C ASP A 383 -37.22 12.96 8.58
N LEU A 384 -38.14 12.94 9.56
CA LEU A 384 -37.78 12.92 10.98
C LEU A 384 -37.09 11.61 11.38
N GLN A 385 -37.38 10.53 10.66
CA GLN A 385 -36.55 9.33 10.61
C GLN A 385 -36.20 9.06 9.15
N ALA A 386 -34.92 9.19 8.82
CA ALA A 386 -34.44 9.06 7.46
C ALA A 386 -33.62 7.78 7.30
N THR A 387 -34.17 6.80 6.58
CA THR A 387 -33.47 5.55 6.27
C THR A 387 -32.43 5.78 5.18
N ILE A 388 -31.17 5.42 5.46
CA ILE A 388 -30.11 5.48 4.45
C ILE A 388 -30.43 4.47 3.34
N PRO A 389 -30.37 4.87 2.05
CA PRO A 389 -30.68 3.98 0.95
C PRO A 389 -29.64 2.86 0.83
N TYR A 390 -30.03 1.76 0.19
CA TYR A 390 -29.07 0.77 -0.27
C TYR A 390 -28.16 1.39 -1.34
N VAL A 391 -26.88 1.50 -1.03
CA VAL A 391 -25.81 1.92 -1.92
C VAL A 391 -24.73 0.83 -1.95
N ALA A 392 -23.80 0.89 -2.90
CA ALA A 392 -22.71 -0.07 -2.96
C ALA A 392 -21.88 0.00 -1.65
N PRO A 393 -21.25 -1.11 -1.23
CA PRO A 393 -20.32 -1.07 -0.11
C PRO A 393 -19.20 -0.07 -0.39
N GLY A 394 -18.86 0.76 0.60
CA GLY A 394 -17.88 1.83 0.43
C GLY A 394 -18.03 2.94 1.46
N VAL A 395 -17.25 4.01 1.28
CA VAL A 395 -17.22 5.16 2.19
C VAL A 395 -17.93 6.36 1.57
N TYR A 396 -18.72 7.05 2.38
CA TYR A 396 -19.60 8.15 1.97
C TYR A 396 -19.54 9.32 2.94
N LEU A 397 -19.99 10.49 2.48
CA LEU A 397 -20.17 11.69 3.29
C LEU A 397 -21.65 11.94 3.51
N LEU A 398 -22.10 11.88 4.77
CA LEU A 398 -23.41 12.33 5.21
C LEU A 398 -23.34 13.81 5.59
N TRP A 399 -24.23 14.61 5.02
CA TRP A 399 -24.33 16.05 5.25
C TRP A 399 -25.67 16.38 5.89
N LYS A 400 -25.68 17.32 6.83
CA LYS A 400 -26.88 17.86 7.48
C LYS A 400 -26.84 19.38 7.45
N THR A 401 -27.81 19.99 6.76
CA THR A 401 -27.87 21.45 6.62
C THR A 401 -28.62 22.05 7.80
N THR A 402 -27.89 22.69 8.72
CA THR A 402 -28.48 23.39 9.88
C THR A 402 -28.42 24.92 9.73
N PRO A 403 -29.21 25.68 10.52
CA PRO A 403 -29.11 27.14 10.57
C PRO A 403 -27.73 27.67 11.00
N GLN A 404 -26.95 26.87 11.72
CA GLN A 404 -25.61 27.20 12.20
C GLN A 404 -24.51 26.89 11.17
N GLY A 405 -24.87 26.16 10.10
CA GLY A 405 -23.95 25.71 9.06
C GLY A 405 -24.21 24.26 8.65
N PRO A 406 -23.65 23.80 7.52
CA PRO A 406 -23.64 22.39 7.21
C PRO A 406 -22.77 21.63 8.23
N GLN A 407 -23.23 20.44 8.59
CA GLN A 407 -22.54 19.49 9.45
C GLN A 407 -22.30 18.22 8.64
N THR A 408 -21.16 17.58 8.80
CA THR A 408 -20.76 16.43 7.99
C THR A 408 -20.38 15.25 8.88
N ALA A 409 -20.56 14.04 8.38
CA ALA A 409 -20.06 12.80 8.98
C ALA A 409 -19.61 11.85 7.87
N ARG A 410 -18.42 11.27 8.02
CA ARG A 410 -17.96 10.17 7.16
C ARG A 410 -18.55 8.86 7.69
N ILE A 411 -19.12 8.06 6.79
CA ILE A 411 -19.76 6.78 7.15
C ILE A 411 -19.33 5.68 6.19
N SER A 412 -19.00 4.50 6.73
CA SER A 412 -18.77 3.29 5.94
C SER A 412 -20.06 2.48 5.85
N ILE A 413 -20.46 2.06 4.65
CA ILE A 413 -21.63 1.20 4.41
C ILE A 413 -21.13 -0.16 3.90
N ARG A 414 -21.60 -1.26 4.52
CA ARG A 414 -21.24 -2.65 4.17
C ARG A 414 -22.26 -3.31 3.26
#